data_AF-A0A2N2ZZT8-F1
#
_entry.id   AF-A0A2N2ZZT8-F1
#
_cell.length_a   1.000
_cell.length_b   1.000
_cell.length_c   1.000
_cell.angle_alpha   90.00
_cell.angle_beta   90.00
_cell.angle_gamma   90.00
#
_symmetry.space_group_name_H-M   'P 1'
#
loop_
_entity.id
_entity.type
_entity.pdbx_description
1 polymer ?
#
loop_
_entity_poly.entity_id
_entity_poly.type
_entity_poly.pdbx_seq_one_letter_code
_entity_poly.pdbx_strand_id
1 'polypeptide(L)' 'FVITNLEFFPKNNLVIFNRWGKKIFEKTGYQNDWNGGDHNDGTYFFILELNDNANTVHKGTLSILK' A
#
# COMPACT_ATOMS: atom_id res chain seq x y z
N PHE A 1 5.99 5.94 -0.81
CA PHE A 1 4.82 6.77 -1.22
C PHE A 1 4.05 7.16 0.03
N VAL A 2 3.27 8.23 -0.01
CA VAL A 2 2.61 8.79 1.18
C VAL A 2 1.10 8.74 1.02
N ILE A 3 0.43 8.24 2.05
CA ILE A 3 -1.02 8.30 2.23
C ILE A 3 -1.29 9.23 3.41
N THR A 4 -2.07 10.28 3.17
CA THR A 4 -2.45 11.28 4.18
C THR A 4 -3.58 10.77 5.07
N ASN A 5 -3.68 11.30 6.30
CA ASN A 5 -4.75 11.00 7.27
C ASN A 5 -4.79 9.54 7.75
N LEU A 6 -3.70 8.80 7.57
CA LEU A 6 -3.60 7.39 7.94
C LEU A 6 -3.48 7.21 9.48
N GLU A 7 -3.11 8.27 10.20
CA GLU A 7 -3.06 8.33 11.66
C GLU A 7 -4.42 8.09 12.33
N PHE A 8 -5.53 8.36 11.63
CA PHE A 8 -6.88 8.06 12.12
C PHE A 8 -7.27 6.58 11.98
N PHE A 9 -6.46 5.79 11.26
CA PHE A 9 -6.72 4.37 10.97
C PHE A 9 -5.51 3.51 11.40
N PRO A 10 -5.20 3.41 12.71
CA PRO A 10 -4.02 2.69 13.19
C PRO A 10 -4.06 1.17 12.92
N LYS A 11 -5.24 0.64 12.58
CA LYS A 11 -5.45 -0.76 12.21
C LYS A 11 -5.48 -0.99 10.70
N ASN A 12 -5.21 0.02 9.88
CA ASN A 12 -5.23 -0.14 8.43
C ASN A 12 -4.33 -1.31 7.98
N ASN A 13 -4.64 -1.95 6.85
CA ASN A 13 -3.80 -2.97 6.25
C ASN A 13 -3.46 -2.57 4.82
N LEU A 14 -2.17 -2.41 4.53
CA LEU A 14 -1.69 -2.14 3.18
C LEU A 14 -1.06 -3.41 2.61
N VAL A 15 -1.45 -3.77 1.40
CA VAL A 15 -0.84 -4.83 0.60
C VAL A 15 -0.39 -4.25 -0.73
N ILE A 16 0.84 -4.55 -1.15
CA ILE A 16 1.38 -4.15 -2.46
C ILE A 16 1.75 -5.38 -3.26
N PHE A 17 1.41 -5.35 -4.54
CA PHE A 17 1.66 -6.39 -5.52
C PHE A 17 2.54 -5.84 -6.66
N ASN A 18 3.41 -6.68 -7.19
CA ASN A 18 4.07 -6.39 -8.46
C ASN A 18 3.13 -6.59 -9.66
N ARG A 19 3.60 -6.26 -10.86
CA ARG A 19 2.79 -6.36 -12.09
C ARG A 19 2.23 -7.75 -12.42
N TRP A 20 2.80 -8.81 -11.84
CA TRP A 20 2.36 -10.18 -12.05
C TRP A 20 1.40 -10.68 -10.95
N GLY A 21 0.95 -9.79 -10.07
CA GLY A 21 0.05 -10.13 -8.96
C GLY A 21 0.73 -10.80 -7.78
N LYS A 22 2.07 -10.85 -7.74
CA LYS A 22 2.80 -11.36 -6.58
C LYS A 22 2.83 -10.28 -5.50
N LYS A 23 2.37 -10.62 -4.29
CA LYS A 23 2.51 -9.80 -3.09
C LYS A 23 3.99 -9.58 -2.78
N ILE A 24 4.39 -8.31 -2.71
CA ILE A 24 5.78 -7.89 -2.41
C ILE A 24 5.90 -7.19 -1.06
N PHE A 25 4.80 -6.67 -0.54
CA PHE A 25 4.74 -6.00 0.75
C PHE A 25 3.36 -6.19 1.37
N GLU A 26 3.33 -6.34 2.69
CA GLU A 26 2.11 -6.30 3.48
C GLU A 26 2.42 -5.76 4.87
N LYS A 27 1.57 -4.85 5.35
CA LYS A 27 1.69 -4.31 6.70
C LYS A 27 0.35 -3.87 7.27
N THR A 28 0.06 -4.37 8.46
CA THR A 28 -0.97 -3.82 9.34
C THR A 28 -0.42 -2.65 10.13
N GLY A 29 -1.22 -1.59 10.30
CA GLY A 29 -0.78 -0.31 10.84
C GLY A 29 0.31 0.30 9.95
N TYR A 30 0.09 0.35 8.64
CA TYR A 30 1.01 1.04 7.74
C TYR A 30 1.14 2.51 8.17
N GLN A 31 2.35 3.07 8.10
CA GLN A 31 2.68 4.44 8.55
C GLN A 31 3.62 5.14 7.55
N ASN A 32 3.39 4.92 6.25
CA ASN A 32 4.22 5.47 5.17
C ASN A 32 5.68 4.97 5.19
N ASP A 33 5.90 3.76 5.66
CA ASP A 33 7.22 3.14 5.80
C ASP A 33 7.73 2.44 4.54
N TRP A 34 6.89 2.25 3.51
CA TRP A 34 7.32 1.63 2.26
C TRP A 34 7.74 2.69 1.23
N ASN A 35 8.98 2.58 0.78
CA ASN A 35 9.63 3.48 -0.16
C ASN A 35 9.88 2.86 -1.55
N GLY A 36 9.61 1.55 -1.73
CA GLY A 36 9.81 0.84 -3.01
C GLY A 36 11.27 0.58 -3.40
N GLY A 37 12.24 0.85 -2.53
CA GLY A 37 13.67 0.89 -2.90
C GLY A 37 14.26 -0.41 -3.45
N ASP A 38 13.86 -1.56 -2.90
CA ASP A 38 14.43 -2.87 -3.28
C ASP A 38 13.71 -3.52 -4.48
N HIS A 39 12.89 -2.75 -5.20
CA HIS A 39 12.10 -3.25 -6.30
C HIS A 39 12.46 -2.55 -7.61
N ASN A 40 12.28 -3.28 -8.71
CA ASN A 40 12.61 -2.79 -10.06
C ASN A 40 11.61 -1.73 -10.52
N ASP A 41 12.04 -0.90 -11.45
CA ASP A 41 11.18 0.05 -12.13
C ASP A 41 9.98 -0.65 -12.78
N GLY A 42 8.83 0.01 -12.74
CA GLY A 42 7.60 -0.45 -13.37
C GLY A 42 6.36 -0.23 -12.52
N THR A 43 5.25 -0.84 -12.98
CA THR A 43 3.94 -0.73 -12.35
C THR A 43 3.73 -1.75 -11.25
N TYR A 44 3.12 -1.27 -10.17
CA TYR A 44 2.73 -2.02 -8.99
C TYR A 44 1.28 -1.64 -8.65
N PHE A 45 0.66 -2.46 -7.81
CA PHE A 45 -0.72 -2.28 -7.38
C PHE A 45 -0.78 -2.29 -5.87
N PHE A 46 -1.66 -1.51 -5.27
CA PHE A 46 -1.92 -1.57 -3.84
C PHE A 46 -3.39 -1.80 -3.53
N ILE A 47 -3.62 -2.43 -2.37
CA ILE A 47 -4.89 -2.51 -1.69
C ILE A 47 -4.65 -1.97 -0.28
N LEU A 48 -5.42 -0.97 0.13
CA LEU A 48 -5.43 -0.42 1.47
C LEU A 48 -6.81 -0.63 2.07
N GLU A 49 -6.87 -1.38 3.15
CA GLU A 49 -8.07 -1.56 3.97
C GLU A 49 -7.94 -0.66 5.19
N LEU A 50 -8.91 0.22 5.45
CA LEU A 50 -8.83 1.12 6.60
C LEU A 50 -9.22 0.45 7.92
N ASN A 51 -9.90 -0.71 7.84
CA ASN A 51 -10.42 -1.44 9.01
C ASN A 51 -11.26 -0.55 9.94
N ASP A 52 -12.04 0.34 9.33
CA ASP A 52 -13.10 1.12 9.97
C ASP A 52 -14.43 0.35 9.94
N ASN A 53 -15.45 0.88 10.62
CA ASN A 53 -16.77 0.24 10.67
C ASN A 53 -17.45 0.14 9.29
N ALA A 54 -17.01 0.94 8.32
CA ALA A 54 -17.50 0.91 6.95
C ALA A 54 -16.78 -0.13 6.07
N ASN A 55 -15.72 -0.77 6.56
CA ASN A 55 -14.83 -1.63 5.78
C ASN A 55 -14.33 -0.93 4.50
N THR A 56 -13.89 0.31 4.64
CA THR A 56 -13.42 1.13 3.52
C THR A 56 -12.17 0.51 2.90
N VAL A 57 -12.19 0.34 1.58
CA VAL A 57 -11.07 -0.20 0.79
C VAL A 57 -10.68 0.76 -0.33
N HIS A 58 -9.41 1.12 -0.38
CA HIS A 58 -8.80 1.86 -1.49
C HIS A 58 -7.91 0.94 -2.32
N LYS A 59 -7.98 1.08 -3.64
CA LYS A 59 -7.15 0.33 -4.59
C LYS A 59 -6.58 1.29 -5.60
N GLY A 60 -5.37 1.00 -6.08
CA GLY A 60 -4.77 1.84 -7.10
C GLY A 60 -3.47 1.27 -7.64
N THR A 61 -2.88 2.05 -8.54
CA THR A 61 -1.58 1.77 -9.15
C THR A 61 -0.52 2.69 -8.56
N LEU A 62 0.70 2.21 -8.55
CA LEU A 62 1.89 3.00 -8.26
C LEU A 62 3.00 2.61 -9.23
N SER A 63 3.83 3.59 -9.60
CA SER A 63 4.99 3.35 -10.46
C SER A 63 6.25 3.60 -9.67
N ILE A 64 7.18 2.66 -9.72
CA ILE A 64 8.56 2.87 -9.27
C ILE A 64 9.36 3.31 -10.49
N LEU A 65 10.02 4.46 -10.37
CA LEU A 65 10.89 5.05 -11.39
C LEU A 65 12.21 5.40 -10.70
N LYS A 66 13.35 5.00 -11.27
CA LYS A 66 14.69 5.38 -10.79
C LYS A 66 15.23 6.61 -11.50
#